data_AF-A0A1A6FI31-F1
#
_entry.id   AF-A0A1A6FI31-F1
#
_cell.length_a   1.000
_cell.length_b   1.000
_cell.length_c   1.000
_cell.angle_alpha   90.00
_cell.angle_beta   90.00
_cell.angle_gamma   90.00
#
_symmetry.space_group_name_H-M   'P 1'
#
loop_
_entity.id
_entity.type
_entity.pdbx_description
1 polymer ?
#
loop_
_entity_poly.entity_id
_entity_poly.type
_entity_poly.pdbx_seq_one_letter_code
_entity_poly.pdbx_strand_id
1 'polypeptide(L)'
;MTIRHAGLGLLLALLAGPALCADDEAAIRRLLLDLFDKPDAPLAVAPVVIEEDAAIADWSQGETGGRAFLKRKGGAWEIVLCGGDALRQSASLEKLGLSKPRAEALAAALARAERGLPPGFEERMSKFDGVVAVDSAGGHTPLDPHHKPIP
;
A
#
# COMPACT_ATOMS: atom_id res chain seq x y z
N MET A 1 57.39 -27.85 17.38
CA MET A 1 56.76 -28.25 16.11
C MET A 1 55.52 -29.09 16.41
N THR A 2 54.37 -28.45 16.64
CA THR A 2 53.01 -28.94 16.28
C THR A 2 52.02 -27.79 16.44
N ILE A 3 51.07 -27.72 15.52
CA ILE A 3 50.26 -26.56 15.17
C ILE A 3 48.78 -26.93 15.35
N ARG A 4 47.99 -25.96 15.83
CA ARG A 4 46.54 -25.71 15.57
C ARG A 4 45.49 -26.71 16.03
N HIS A 5 44.54 -26.20 16.82
CA HIS A 5 43.12 -26.20 16.46
C HIS A 5 42.50 -24.87 16.92
N ALA A 6 42.48 -23.86 16.04
CA ALA A 6 41.64 -22.69 16.23
C ALA A 6 40.25 -23.04 15.70
N GLY A 7 39.26 -23.08 16.59
CA GLY A 7 37.87 -23.42 16.26
C GLY A 7 37.30 -22.42 15.25
N LEU A 8 36.88 -22.93 14.10
CA LEU A 8 36.10 -22.21 13.10
C LEU A 8 34.65 -22.14 13.58
N GLY A 9 34.29 -21.09 14.30
CA GLY A 9 32.90 -20.77 14.58
C GLY A 9 32.24 -20.20 13.33
N LEU A 10 31.54 -21.04 12.57
CA LEU A 10 30.64 -20.61 11.51
C LEU A 10 29.37 -20.03 12.15
N LEU A 11 29.34 -18.72 12.43
CA LEU A 11 28.08 -18.03 12.66
C LEU A 11 27.37 -17.87 11.32
N LEU A 12 26.29 -18.64 11.12
CA LEU A 12 25.30 -18.39 10.08
C LEU A 12 24.65 -17.03 10.35
N ALA A 13 25.09 -16.00 9.63
CA ALA A 13 24.35 -14.75 9.55
C ALA A 13 23.08 -15.01 8.73
N LEU A 14 21.92 -15.09 9.39
CA LEU A 14 20.62 -15.04 8.71
C LEU A 14 20.47 -13.64 8.08
N LEU A 15 20.90 -13.52 6.84
CA LEU A 15 20.47 -12.44 5.95
C LEU A 15 18.99 -12.71 5.60
N ALA A 16 18.07 -12.19 6.41
CA ALA A 16 16.68 -11.99 5.98
C ALA A 16 16.69 -10.89 4.90
N GLY A 17 17.07 -11.27 3.68
CA GLY A 17 17.23 -10.40 2.53
C GLY A 17 15.92 -10.11 1.79
N PRO A 18 15.96 -9.24 0.75
CA PRO A 18 14.84 -8.50 0.15
C PRO A 18 13.74 -9.32 -0.54
N ALA A 19 13.80 -10.66 -0.45
CA ALA A 19 12.86 -11.56 -1.12
C ALA A 19 11.43 -11.46 -0.58
N LEU A 20 11.25 -11.29 0.74
CA LEU A 20 9.91 -11.14 1.34
C LEU A 20 9.22 -9.85 0.88
N CYS A 21 9.97 -8.74 0.79
CA CYS A 21 9.41 -7.45 0.39
C CYS A 21 9.02 -7.40 -1.10
N ALA A 22 9.83 -8.03 -1.97
CA ALA A 22 9.51 -8.16 -3.38
C ALA A 22 8.25 -9.04 -3.61
N ASP A 23 8.09 -10.11 -2.81
CA ASP A 23 6.91 -10.98 -2.85
C ASP A 23 5.66 -10.23 -2.35
N ASP A 24 5.80 -9.42 -1.31
CA ASP A 24 4.70 -8.60 -0.78
C ASP A 24 4.26 -7.49 -1.73
N GLU A 25 5.20 -6.80 -2.36
CA GLU A 25 4.88 -5.80 -3.38
C GLU A 25 4.10 -6.46 -4.54
N ALA A 26 4.54 -7.64 -4.98
CA ALA A 26 3.85 -8.40 -6.02
C ALA A 26 2.44 -8.83 -5.57
N ALA A 27 2.29 -9.30 -4.33
CA ALA A 27 0.99 -9.68 -3.76
C ALA A 27 0.02 -8.50 -3.65
N ILE A 28 0.48 -7.34 -3.19
CA ILE A 28 -0.32 -6.10 -3.11
C ILE A 28 -0.74 -5.65 -4.50
N ARG A 29 0.21 -5.63 -5.46
CA ARG A 29 -0.08 -5.27 -6.86
C ARG A 29 -1.11 -6.22 -7.46
N ARG A 30 -0.94 -7.53 -7.24
CA ARG A 30 -1.86 -8.55 -7.74
C ARG A 30 -3.26 -8.36 -7.15
N LEU A 31 -3.37 -8.11 -5.85
CA LEU A 31 -4.64 -7.83 -5.17
C LEU A 31 -5.38 -6.63 -5.78
N LEU A 32 -4.68 -5.52 -6.00
CA LEU A 32 -5.27 -4.31 -6.61
C LEU A 32 -5.72 -4.56 -8.06
N LEU A 33 -4.91 -5.25 -8.84
CA LEU A 33 -5.25 -5.61 -10.23
C LEU A 33 -6.47 -6.54 -10.27
N ASP A 34 -6.47 -7.61 -9.46
CA ASP A 34 -7.56 -8.59 -9.44
C ASP A 34 -8.91 -7.96 -9.04
N LEU A 35 -8.90 -6.91 -8.22
CA LEU A 35 -10.12 -6.23 -7.75
C LEU A 35 -10.59 -5.09 -8.66
N PHE A 36 -9.68 -4.32 -9.27
CA PHE A 36 -10.03 -3.03 -9.90
C PHE A 36 -9.56 -2.85 -11.33
N ASP A 37 -8.78 -3.78 -11.89
CA ASP A 37 -8.32 -3.66 -13.28
C ASP A 37 -9.49 -3.72 -14.26
N LYS A 38 -9.38 -2.96 -15.36
CA LYS A 38 -10.40 -2.90 -16.41
C LYS A 38 -9.75 -2.97 -17.79
N PRO A 39 -10.34 -3.70 -18.74
CA PRO A 39 -9.75 -3.87 -20.07
C PRO A 39 -9.68 -2.57 -20.87
N ASP A 40 -10.62 -1.67 -20.67
CA ASP A 40 -10.72 -0.36 -21.34
C ASP A 40 -9.97 0.76 -20.61
N ALA A 41 -9.60 0.53 -19.36
CA ALA A 41 -8.77 1.44 -18.58
C ALA A 41 -7.85 0.61 -17.65
N PRO A 42 -6.64 0.25 -18.10
CA PRO A 42 -5.75 -0.56 -17.28
C PRO A 42 -5.34 0.16 -16.00
N LEU A 43 -5.30 -0.59 -14.89
CA LEU A 43 -4.85 -0.11 -13.59
C LEU A 43 -3.31 -0.18 -13.52
N ALA A 44 -2.68 0.96 -13.29
CA ALA A 44 -1.27 1.04 -12.96
C ALA A 44 -1.10 1.12 -11.44
N VAL A 45 -0.22 0.30 -10.87
CA VAL A 45 0.07 0.28 -9.41
C VAL A 45 1.57 0.46 -9.17
N ALA A 46 1.94 1.68 -8.78
CA ALA A 46 3.28 2.06 -8.36
C ALA A 46 3.30 3.52 -7.88
N PRO A 47 4.09 3.87 -6.84
CA PRO A 47 4.90 2.97 -6.01
C PRO A 47 4.05 2.16 -5.01
N VAL A 48 4.67 1.12 -4.44
CA VAL A 48 4.19 0.42 -3.24
C VAL A 48 5.24 0.59 -2.16
N VAL A 49 4.83 1.05 -0.98
CA VAL A 49 5.68 1.18 0.20
C VAL A 49 5.11 0.35 1.35
N ILE A 50 5.98 -0.40 2.03
CA ILE A 50 5.59 -1.37 3.06
C ILE A 50 6.38 -1.08 4.34
N GLU A 51 5.66 -0.96 5.45
CA GLU A 51 6.18 -0.85 6.81
C GLU A 51 5.55 -1.91 7.71
N GLU A 52 6.28 -3.01 7.93
CA GLU A 52 5.84 -4.21 8.64
C GLU A 52 4.55 -4.82 8.04
N ASP A 53 3.43 -4.71 8.76
CA ASP A 53 2.10 -5.21 8.39
C ASP A 53 1.20 -4.12 7.80
N ALA A 54 1.76 -2.97 7.38
CA ALA A 54 1.02 -1.88 6.75
C ALA A 54 1.68 -1.46 5.43
N ALA A 55 0.89 -1.05 4.46
CA ALA A 55 1.41 -0.60 3.17
C ALA A 55 0.56 0.52 2.57
N ILE A 56 1.17 1.31 1.70
CA ILE A 56 0.46 2.22 0.80
C ILE A 56 0.87 1.88 -0.64
N ALA A 57 -0.12 1.76 -1.52
CA ALA A 57 0.09 1.59 -2.95
C ALA A 57 -0.60 2.72 -3.71
N ASP A 58 0.18 3.46 -4.50
CA ASP A 58 -0.37 4.42 -5.45
C ASP A 58 -0.96 3.67 -6.64
N TRP A 59 -2.10 4.16 -7.13
CA TRP A 59 -2.76 3.59 -8.30
C TRP A 59 -3.27 4.68 -9.24
N SER A 60 -3.33 4.37 -10.53
CA SER A 60 -4.05 5.18 -11.52
C SER A 60 -4.76 4.35 -12.56
N GLN A 61 -5.86 4.88 -13.07
CA GLN A 61 -6.66 4.31 -14.14
C GLN A 61 -7.22 5.49 -14.96
N GLY A 62 -6.74 5.64 -16.20
CA GLY A 62 -7.04 6.82 -17.01
C GLY A 62 -6.54 8.13 -16.38
N GLU A 63 -7.45 9.07 -16.16
CA GLU A 63 -7.15 10.38 -15.57
C GLU A 63 -7.33 10.43 -14.04
N THR A 64 -7.74 9.32 -13.44
CA THR A 64 -7.96 9.21 -11.99
C THR A 64 -6.82 8.42 -11.35
N GLY A 65 -6.43 8.80 -10.15
CA GLY A 65 -5.55 8.02 -9.32
C GLY A 65 -5.73 8.34 -7.86
N GLY A 66 -5.09 7.56 -7.00
CA GLY A 66 -5.13 7.74 -5.56
C GLY A 66 -4.19 6.77 -4.87
N ARG A 67 -4.45 6.57 -3.58
CA ARG A 67 -3.67 5.71 -2.70
C ARG A 67 -4.57 4.67 -2.06
N ALA A 68 -4.12 3.43 -2.04
CA ALA A 68 -4.72 2.36 -1.26
C ALA A 68 -3.89 2.15 0.01
N PHE A 69 -4.51 2.23 1.18
CA PHE A 69 -3.90 1.79 2.43
C PHE A 69 -4.26 0.33 2.68
N LEU A 70 -3.25 -0.49 2.93
CA LEU A 70 -3.40 -1.93 3.13
C LEU A 70 -2.84 -2.34 4.48
N LYS A 71 -3.43 -3.38 5.07
CA LYS A 71 -2.89 -4.06 6.25
C LYS A 71 -2.77 -5.55 6.00
N ARG A 72 -1.73 -6.17 6.56
CA ARG A 72 -1.61 -7.62 6.56
C ARG A 72 -2.37 -8.20 7.75
N LYS A 73 -3.26 -9.14 7.49
CA LYS A 73 -3.94 -9.94 8.52
C LYS A 73 -3.89 -11.42 8.15
N GLY A 74 -3.54 -12.28 9.12
CA GLY A 74 -3.49 -13.72 8.89
C GLY A 74 -2.55 -14.16 7.76
N GLY A 75 -1.51 -13.37 7.44
CA GLY A 75 -0.57 -13.64 6.34
C GLY A 75 -0.96 -13.04 4.98
N ALA A 76 -2.19 -12.57 4.81
CA ALA A 76 -2.67 -11.96 3.56
C ALA A 76 -2.78 -10.43 3.67
N TRP A 77 -2.59 -9.74 2.55
CA TRP A 77 -2.83 -8.31 2.44
C TRP A 77 -4.31 -8.04 2.20
N GLU A 78 -4.85 -7.03 2.89
CA GLU A 78 -6.22 -6.55 2.73
C GLU A 78 -6.20 -5.04 2.47
N ILE A 79 -7.04 -4.57 1.54
CA ILE A 79 -7.26 -3.14 1.33
C ILE A 79 -8.16 -2.64 2.45
N VAL A 80 -7.68 -1.68 3.23
CA VAL A 80 -8.45 -1.07 4.32
C VAL A 80 -9.27 0.10 3.79
N LEU A 81 -8.66 0.96 2.97
CA LEU A 81 -9.36 2.05 2.28
C LEU A 81 -8.57 2.55 1.08
N CYS A 82 -9.28 3.13 0.10
CA CYS A 82 -8.69 3.95 -0.95
C CYS A 82 -9.02 5.42 -0.70
N GLY A 83 -8.05 6.31 -0.91
CA GLY A 83 -8.21 7.76 -0.69
C GLY A 83 -7.11 8.59 -1.34
N GLY A 84 -7.24 9.92 -1.24
CA GLY A 84 -6.29 10.90 -1.75
C GLY A 84 -5.24 11.33 -0.72
N ASP A 85 -4.93 12.63 -0.68
CA ASP A 85 -3.82 13.24 0.09
C ASP A 85 -3.86 13.02 1.60
N ALA A 86 -5.02 12.64 2.14
CA ALA A 86 -5.12 12.20 3.53
C ALA A 86 -4.16 11.05 3.84
N LEU A 87 -3.93 10.11 2.92
CA LEU A 87 -3.03 8.97 3.12
C LEU A 87 -1.53 9.33 3.10
N ARG A 88 -1.17 10.55 2.74
CA ARG A 88 0.20 11.06 2.89
C ARG A 88 0.50 11.57 4.29
N GLN A 89 -0.54 11.80 5.11
CA GLN A 89 -0.39 12.42 6.42
C GLN A 89 -0.27 11.36 7.50
N SER A 90 0.81 11.39 8.29
CA SER A 90 1.01 10.48 9.42
C SER A 90 -0.18 10.51 10.39
N ALA A 91 -0.73 11.69 10.67
CA ALA A 91 -1.90 11.85 11.54
C ALA A 91 -3.16 11.10 11.03
N SER A 92 -3.32 10.95 9.71
CA SER A 92 -4.39 10.12 9.16
C SER A 92 -4.09 8.63 9.36
N LEU A 93 -2.85 8.21 9.12
CA LEU A 93 -2.43 6.82 9.31
C LEU A 93 -2.51 6.38 10.78
N GLU A 94 -2.30 7.28 11.73
CA GLU A 94 -2.55 7.05 13.15
C GLU A 94 -4.02 6.74 13.44
N LYS A 95 -4.96 7.47 12.81
CA LYS A 95 -6.40 7.19 12.92
C LYS A 95 -6.78 5.84 12.30
N LEU A 96 -5.96 5.31 11.40
CA LEU A 96 -6.10 3.97 10.82
C LEU A 96 -5.44 2.87 11.68
N GLY A 97 -4.98 3.23 12.88
CA GLY A 97 -4.47 2.29 13.88
C GLY A 97 -2.98 2.04 13.83
N LEU A 98 -2.19 2.87 13.11
CA LEU A 98 -0.73 2.84 13.24
C LEU A 98 -0.29 3.59 14.50
N SER A 99 0.81 3.13 15.11
CA SER A 99 1.50 3.95 16.11
C SER A 99 2.16 5.15 15.42
N LYS A 100 2.32 6.25 16.15
CA LYS A 100 2.94 7.48 15.62
C LYS A 100 4.27 7.24 14.88
N PRO A 101 5.26 6.49 15.44
CA PRO A 101 6.53 6.28 14.73
C PRO A 101 6.36 5.52 13.43
N ARG A 102 5.44 4.54 13.39
CA ARG A 102 5.15 3.76 12.18
C ARG A 102 4.42 4.58 11.13
N ALA A 103 3.48 5.43 11.55
CA ALA A 103 2.80 6.36 10.68
C ALA A 103 3.76 7.37 10.04
N GLU A 104 4.70 7.90 10.82
CA GLU A 104 5.75 8.80 10.32
C GLU A 104 6.70 8.10 9.35
N ALA A 105 7.12 6.87 9.66
CA ALA A 105 7.98 6.07 8.79
C ALA A 105 7.30 5.79 7.44
N LEU A 106 6.04 5.32 7.45
CA LEU A 106 5.31 4.98 6.24
C LEU A 106 5.04 6.21 5.36
N ALA A 107 4.65 7.34 5.96
CA ALA A 107 4.46 8.60 5.25
C ALA A 107 5.78 9.11 4.63
N ALA A 108 6.89 9.01 5.36
CA ALA A 108 8.20 9.42 4.85
C ALA A 108 8.70 8.51 3.71
N ALA A 109 8.46 7.19 3.81
CA ALA A 109 8.77 6.22 2.78
C ALA A 109 7.98 6.50 1.50
N LEU A 110 6.67 6.76 1.62
CA LEU A 110 5.80 7.15 0.52
C LEU A 110 6.31 8.42 -0.16
N ALA A 111 6.52 9.50 0.61
CA ALA A 111 7.02 10.75 0.08
C ALA A 111 8.39 10.61 -0.61
N ARG A 112 9.23 9.66 -0.16
CA ARG A 112 10.49 9.34 -0.83
C ARG A 112 10.28 8.61 -2.17
N ALA A 113 9.35 7.67 -2.23
CA ALA A 113 9.03 6.94 -3.44
C ALA A 113 8.38 7.86 -4.49
N GLU A 114 7.44 8.72 -4.07
CA GLU A 114 6.72 9.65 -4.95
C GLU A 114 7.64 10.69 -5.61
N ARG A 115 8.74 11.12 -4.95
CA ARG A 115 9.75 12.02 -5.56
C ARG A 115 10.41 11.46 -6.81
N GLY A 116 10.37 10.14 -7.03
CA GLY A 116 10.91 9.50 -8.22
C GLY A 116 9.94 9.49 -9.41
N LEU A 117 8.71 9.97 -9.24
CA LEU A 117 7.66 9.88 -10.24
C LEU A 117 7.68 11.06 -11.22
N PRO A 118 7.16 10.88 -12.44
CA PRO A 118 7.10 11.96 -13.42
C PRO A 118 6.31 13.17 -12.89
N PRO A 119 6.73 14.39 -13.26
CA PRO A 119 5.96 15.60 -12.93
C PRO A 119 4.53 15.50 -13.46
N GLY A 120 3.54 15.92 -12.66
CA GLY A 120 2.11 15.82 -12.97
C GLY A 120 1.43 14.51 -12.53
N PHE A 121 2.18 13.52 -12.03
CA PHE A 121 1.61 12.32 -11.42
C PHE A 121 0.82 12.66 -10.15
N GLU A 122 1.34 13.53 -9.29
CA GLU A 122 0.69 13.93 -8.04
C GLU A 122 -0.67 14.61 -8.24
N GLU A 123 -0.80 15.48 -9.25
CA GLU A 123 -2.07 16.12 -9.59
C GLU A 123 -3.13 15.10 -10.01
N ARG A 124 -2.73 14.02 -10.69
CA ARG A 124 -3.62 12.91 -11.03
C ARG A 124 -4.08 12.14 -9.79
N MET A 125 -3.17 11.91 -8.84
CA MET A 125 -3.46 11.22 -7.57
C MET A 125 -4.34 12.04 -6.62
N SER A 126 -4.25 13.37 -6.69
CA SER A 126 -5.02 14.30 -5.85
C SER A 126 -6.45 14.51 -6.39
N LYS A 127 -6.74 14.14 -7.64
CA LYS A 127 -8.08 14.24 -8.25
C LYS A 127 -9.12 13.27 -7.68
N PHE A 128 -8.71 12.27 -6.90
CA PHE A 128 -9.66 11.38 -6.22
C PHE A 128 -10.07 11.97 -4.87
N ASP A 129 -11.24 12.61 -4.86
CA ASP A 129 -11.86 13.23 -3.66
C ASP A 129 -12.83 12.26 -2.94
N GLY A 130 -12.78 10.97 -3.27
CA GLY A 130 -13.62 9.92 -2.69
C GLY A 130 -12.94 9.15 -1.56
N VAL A 131 -13.73 8.63 -0.62
CA VAL A 131 -13.35 7.50 0.24
C VAL A 131 -14.30 6.37 -0.10
N VAL A 132 -13.79 5.32 -0.74
CA VAL A 132 -14.56 4.10 -1.01
C VAL A 132 -14.10 3.04 -0.03
N ALA A 133 -14.98 2.65 0.89
CA ALA A 133 -14.82 1.41 1.64
C ALA A 133 -15.06 0.26 0.67
N VAL A 134 -14.07 -0.60 0.50
CA VAL A 134 -14.15 -1.78 -0.35
C VAL A 134 -14.58 -2.91 0.57
N ASP A 135 -15.73 -3.55 0.29
CA ASP A 135 -16.10 -4.76 1.00
C ASP A 135 -15.13 -5.90 0.63
N SER A 136 -15.09 -6.98 1.41
CA SER A 136 -14.20 -8.12 1.16
C SER A 136 -14.49 -8.87 -0.16
N ALA A 137 -15.49 -8.44 -0.94
CA ALA A 137 -15.94 -9.04 -2.19
C ALA A 137 -15.81 -8.10 -3.41
N GLY A 138 -15.28 -6.87 -3.26
CA GLY A 138 -15.16 -5.90 -4.36
C GLY A 138 -16.47 -5.21 -4.76
N GLY A 139 -17.50 -5.24 -3.92
CA GLY A 139 -18.78 -4.57 -4.17
C GLY A 139 -18.73 -3.06 -3.89
N HIS A 140 -19.25 -2.25 -4.81
CA HIS A 140 -19.50 -0.83 -4.60
C HIS A 140 -20.90 -0.62 -4.01
N THR A 141 -21.01 -0.16 -2.76
CA THR A 141 -22.23 0.49 -2.27
C THR A 141 -22.04 2.00 -2.30
N PRO A 142 -22.70 2.75 -3.19
CA PRO A 142 -22.82 4.18 -3.04
C PRO A 142 -23.53 4.50 -1.71
N LEU A 143 -22.82 5.16 -0.79
CA LEU A 143 -23.46 5.78 0.37
C LEU A 143 -24.15 7.06 -0.11
N ASP A 144 -25.38 6.93 -0.61
CA ASP A 144 -26.23 8.09 -0.89
C ASP A 144 -27.40 8.11 0.13
N PRO A 145 -27.44 9.07 1.08
CA PRO A 145 -28.50 9.16 2.08
C PRO A 145 -29.79 9.84 1.60
N HIS A 146 -29.96 10.11 0.30
CA HIS A 146 -31.07 10.96 -0.19
C HIS A 146 -31.97 10.39 -1.29
N HIS A 147 -32.30 9.09 -1.26
CA HIS A 147 -33.49 8.61 -1.97
C HIS A 147 -34.54 8.06 -1.02
N LYS A 148 -35.57 8.88 -0.75
CA LYS A 148 -36.85 8.34 -0.27
C LYS A 148 -37.54 7.64 -1.45
N PRO A 149 -38.03 6.41 -1.30
CA PRO A 149 -38.95 5.85 -2.26
C PRO A 149 -40.26 6.63 -2.20
N ILE A 150 -40.75 7.09 -3.35
CA ILE A 150 -42.14 7.50 -3.53
C ILE A 150 -42.91 6.23 -3.93
N PRO A 151 -44.10 5.97 -3.34
CA PRO A 151 -44.91 4.77 -3.58
C PRO A 151 -45.34 4.59 -5.03
#